data_AF-A0A5S9MBU2-F1
#
_entry.id   AF-A0A5S9MBU2-F1
#
_cell.length_a   1.000
_cell.length_b   1.000
_cell.length_c   1.000
_cell.angle_alpha   90.00
_cell.angle_beta   90.00
_cell.angle_gamma   90.00
#
_symmetry.space_group_name_H-M   'P 1'
#
loop_
_entity.id
_entity.type
_entity.pdbx_description
1 polymer ?
#
loop_
_entity_poly.entity_id
_entity_poly.type
_entity_poly.pdbx_seq_one_letter_code
_entity_poly.pdbx_strand_id
1 'polypeptide(L)'
;MESMGARKGEMIDMINNGNGQVRLIFTVPSRGLIGYTTEFLSLTRGFGILNHTFDSYQPMQSGQVGGRRQGVLVSMETGKATAYGIQGVEERGVIFVEPGTEVYQGMIVGEHNRENDLVVNVSRMKNNKQTYVQRRKIKRLA
;
A
#
# COMPACT_ATOMS: atom_id res chain seq x y z
N MET A 1 20.30 -4.66 2.96
CA MET A 1 21.19 -3.50 3.17
C MET A 1 20.62 -2.25 2.53
N GLU A 2 20.28 -2.28 1.25
CA GLU A 2 19.70 -1.14 0.52
C GLU A 2 18.47 -0.51 1.21
N SER A 3 17.50 -1.32 1.65
CA SER A 3 16.30 -0.83 2.34
C SER A 3 16.59 -0.07 3.64
N MET A 4 17.65 -0.44 4.36
CA MET A 4 18.10 0.29 5.57
C MET A 4 18.80 1.59 5.20
N GLY A 5 19.59 1.62 4.13
CA GLY A 5 20.22 2.86 3.63
C GLY A 5 19.19 3.92 3.23
N ALA A 6 18.11 3.52 2.56
CA ALA A 6 16.99 4.41 2.22
C ALA A 6 16.32 5.04 3.46
N ARG A 7 16.40 4.35 4.61
CA ARG A 7 15.86 4.79 5.90
C ARG A 7 16.89 5.53 6.76
N LYS A 8 18.01 5.95 6.16
CA LYS A 8 19.15 6.61 6.83
C LYS A 8 19.76 5.74 7.94
N GLY A 9 19.72 4.43 7.75
CA GLY A 9 20.43 3.49 8.61
C GLY A 9 21.91 3.46 8.26
N GLU A 10 22.75 3.68 9.25
CA GLU A 10 24.20 3.55 9.16
C GLU A 10 24.61 2.19 9.71
N MET A 11 25.35 1.41 8.91
CA MET A 11 25.83 0.10 9.34
C MET A 11 26.99 0.28 10.31
N ILE A 12 26.83 -0.26 11.52
CA ILE A 12 27.89 -0.27 12.53
C ILE A 12 28.76 -1.50 12.36
N ASP A 13 28.12 -2.65 12.12
CA ASP A 13 28.81 -3.93 12.09
C ASP A 13 28.09 -4.96 11.22
N MET A 14 28.87 -5.91 10.71
CA MET A 14 28.43 -7.05 9.92
C MET A 14 29.19 -8.30 10.36
N ILE A 15 28.47 -9.24 10.96
CA ILE A 15 29.04 -10.47 11.49
C ILE A 15 28.53 -11.64 10.65
N ASN A 16 29.45 -12.33 9.98
CA ASN A 16 29.18 -13.56 9.23
C ASN A 16 29.87 -14.74 9.90
N ASN A 17 29.07 -15.65 10.47
CA ASN A 17 29.56 -16.82 11.20
C ASN A 17 29.72 -18.07 10.32
N GLY A 18 29.56 -17.96 8.99
CA GLY A 18 29.72 -19.08 8.05
C GLY A 18 28.61 -20.12 8.10
N ASN A 19 27.58 -19.92 8.92
CA ASN A 19 26.42 -20.81 9.08
C ASN A 19 25.25 -20.46 8.15
N GLY A 20 25.48 -19.60 7.15
CA GLY A 20 24.46 -19.14 6.19
C GLY A 20 23.60 -17.97 6.67
N GLN A 21 23.75 -17.52 7.92
CA GLN A 21 23.09 -16.32 8.44
C GLN A 21 24.12 -15.21 8.69
N VAL A 22 23.74 -13.97 8.35
CA VAL A 22 24.56 -12.79 8.57
C VAL A 22 23.82 -11.86 9.52
N ARG A 23 24.48 -11.50 10.63
CA ARG A 23 23.95 -10.51 11.57
C ARG A 23 24.42 -9.13 11.16
N LEU A 24 23.47 -8.21 11.00
CA LEU A 24 23.75 -6.82 10.67
C LEU A 24 23.34 -5.93 11.85
N ILE A 25 24.20 -4.97 12.20
CA ILE A 25 23.92 -3.99 13.25
C ILE A 25 23.88 -2.61 12.60
N PHE A 26 22.78 -1.89 12.82
CA PHE A 26 22.55 -0.56 12.26
C PHE A 26 22.15 0.43 13.35
N THR A 27 22.63 1.67 13.23
CA THR A 27 22.03 2.83 13.88
C THR A 27 21.03 3.44 12.91
N VAL A 28 19.77 3.57 13.31
CA VAL A 28 18.70 4.12 12.46
C VAL A 28 17.87 5.10 13.26
N PRO A 29 17.48 6.27 12.69
CA PRO A 29 16.52 7.15 13.34
C PRO A 29 15.18 6.44 13.54
N SER A 30 14.54 6.61 14.69
CA SER A 30 13.27 5.92 15.00
C SER A 30 12.18 6.15 13.95
N ARG A 31 12.13 7.34 13.33
CA ARG A 31 11.21 7.65 12.21
C ARG A 31 11.42 6.76 10.99
N GLY A 32 12.65 6.35 10.72
CA GLY A 32 13.01 5.44 9.64
C GLY A 32 12.66 4.00 9.92
N LEU A 33 12.47 3.60 11.18
CA LEU A 33 12.04 2.25 11.53
C LEU A 33 10.52 2.06 11.45
N ILE A 34 9.74 3.15 11.42
CA ILE A 34 8.27 3.06 11.32
C ILE A 34 7.88 2.31 10.03
N GLY A 35 7.06 1.27 10.19
CA GLY A 35 6.59 0.39 9.10
C GLY A 35 7.65 -0.56 8.51
N TYR A 36 8.91 -0.51 8.97
CA TYR A 36 9.96 -1.35 8.41
C TYR A 36 9.82 -2.83 8.79
N THR A 37 9.20 -3.14 9.93
CA THR A 37 9.00 -4.53 10.39
C THR A 37 8.22 -5.35 9.36
N THR A 38 7.13 -4.81 8.83
CA THR A 38 6.32 -5.46 7.77
C THR A 38 7.12 -5.62 6.48
N GLU A 39 7.85 -4.59 6.06
CA GLU A 39 8.71 -4.65 4.86
C GLU A 39 9.82 -5.69 5.02
N PHE A 40 10.48 -5.74 6.17
CA PHE A 40 11.55 -6.67 6.48
C PHE A 40 11.07 -8.13 6.47
N LEU A 41 9.90 -8.40 7.05
CA LEU A 41 9.30 -9.73 6.99
C LEU A 41 9.00 -10.16 5.55
N SER A 42 8.48 -9.25 4.71
CA SER A 42 8.27 -9.51 3.28
C SER A 42 9.59 -9.77 2.54
N LEU A 43 10.61 -8.94 2.76
CA LEU A 43 11.93 -9.08 2.11
C LEU A 43 12.63 -10.40 2.47
N THR A 44 12.49 -10.82 3.72
CA THR A 44 13.11 -12.05 4.22
C THR A 44 12.20 -13.28 4.13
N ARG A 45 10.99 -13.11 3.57
CA ARG A 45 9.95 -14.15 3.51
C ARG A 45 9.69 -14.80 4.88
N GLY A 46 9.77 -14.02 5.95
CA GLY A 46 9.55 -14.45 7.33
C GLY A 46 10.73 -15.14 8.01
N PHE A 47 11.85 -15.39 7.34
CA PHE A 47 13.03 -16.04 7.95
C PHE A 47 13.95 -15.07 8.69
N GLY A 48 13.79 -13.76 8.46
CA GLY A 48 14.61 -12.74 9.10
C GLY A 48 14.24 -12.54 10.57
N ILE A 49 15.26 -12.31 11.40
CA ILE A 49 15.09 -11.89 12.79
C ILE A 49 15.47 -10.41 12.89
N LEU A 50 14.54 -9.59 13.39
CA LEU A 50 14.75 -8.16 13.61
C LEU A 50 14.53 -7.84 15.08
N ASN A 51 15.53 -7.19 15.69
CA ASN A 51 15.44 -6.61 17.01
C ASN A 51 15.89 -5.15 16.92
N HIS A 52 15.23 -4.27 17.67
CA HIS A 52 15.63 -2.87 17.79
C HIS A 52 15.40 -2.41 19.23
N THR A 53 16.20 -1.46 19.67
CA THR A 53 16.11 -0.85 21.00
C THR A 53 16.54 0.61 20.86
N PHE A 54 16.00 1.47 21.72
CA PHE A 54 16.42 2.85 21.79
C PHE A 54 17.89 2.93 22.21
N ASP A 55 18.69 3.69 21.46
CA ASP A 55 20.10 3.92 21.75
C ASP A 55 20.29 5.30 22.41
N SER A 56 20.07 6.38 21.64
CA SER A 56 20.31 7.74 22.09
C SER A 56 19.49 8.78 21.31
N TYR A 57 19.41 10.00 21.85
CA TYR A 57 18.94 11.16 21.10
C TYR A 57 20.10 11.78 20.34
N GLN A 58 19.86 12.13 19.07
CA GLN A 58 20.82 12.78 18.20
C GLN A 58 20.16 13.93 17.43
N PRO A 59 20.95 14.87 16.86
CA PRO A 59 20.41 15.87 15.95
C PRO A 59 19.57 15.24 14.85
N MET A 60 18.52 15.94 14.43
CA MET A 60 17.61 15.42 13.41
C MET A 60 18.35 15.11 12.12
N GLN A 61 18.34 13.84 11.71
CA GLN A 61 18.94 13.46 10.44
C GLN A 61 18.25 14.17 9.26
N SER A 62 19.05 14.57 8.29
CA SER A 62 18.61 15.32 7.12
C SER A 62 17.91 14.43 6.09
N GLY A 63 16.91 15.01 5.41
CA GLY A 63 16.09 14.35 4.39
C GLY A 63 14.75 13.83 4.89
N GLN A 64 13.89 13.43 3.94
CA GLN A 64 12.65 12.74 4.26
C GLN A 64 12.95 11.28 4.59
N VAL A 65 12.62 10.90 5.82
CA VAL A 65 12.76 9.53 6.32
C VAL A 65 11.37 9.04 6.69
N GLY A 66 10.89 8.04 5.95
CA GLY A 66 9.52 7.56 6.03
C GLY A 66 8.56 8.33 5.12
N GLY A 67 7.28 7.98 5.21
CA GLY A 67 6.23 8.47 4.32
C GLY A 67 5.76 7.41 3.32
N ARG A 68 4.57 7.62 2.76
CA ARG A 68 4.01 6.79 1.70
C ARG A 68 4.53 7.27 0.35
N ARG A 69 4.99 6.34 -0.50
CA ARG A 69 5.27 6.65 -1.91
C ARG A 69 4.00 6.71 -2.74
N GLN A 70 3.02 5.90 -2.39
CA GLN A 70 1.76 5.81 -3.12
C GLN A 70 0.74 6.82 -2.57
N GLY A 71 -0.09 7.33 -3.48
CA GLY A 71 -1.28 8.11 -3.15
C GLY A 71 -2.42 7.21 -2.70
N VAL A 72 -3.55 7.81 -2.33
CA VAL A 72 -4.75 7.10 -1.92
C VAL A 72 -5.92 7.28 -2.88
N LEU A 73 -6.74 6.24 -2.97
CA LEU A 73 -8.04 6.28 -3.62
C LEU A 73 -9.08 6.72 -2.58
N VAL A 74 -9.74 7.84 -2.83
CA VAL A 74 -10.69 8.48 -1.90
C VAL A 74 -12.11 8.38 -2.43
N SER A 75 -13.06 7.93 -1.61
CA SER A 75 -14.46 7.84 -2.01
C SER A 75 -15.06 9.23 -2.26
N MET A 76 -15.65 9.40 -3.44
CA MET A 76 -16.33 10.62 -3.85
C MET A 76 -17.64 10.84 -3.10
N GLU A 77 -18.36 9.78 -2.75
CA GLU A 77 -19.71 9.84 -2.19
C GLU A 77 -19.93 8.80 -1.09
N THR A 78 -20.98 9.02 -0.30
CA THR A 78 -21.45 8.06 0.71
C THR A 78 -22.44 7.09 0.07
N GLY A 79 -22.23 5.80 0.25
CA GLY A 79 -23.08 4.76 -0.33
C GLY A 79 -22.51 3.37 -0.15
N LYS A 80 -23.16 2.38 -0.77
CA LYS A 80 -22.70 0.99 -0.76
C LYS A 80 -21.74 0.76 -1.92
N ALA A 81 -20.55 0.22 -1.66
CA ALA A 81 -19.59 -0.12 -2.70
C ALA A 81 -20.17 -1.22 -3.60
N THR A 82 -20.15 -1.04 -4.90
CA THR A 82 -20.66 -2.05 -5.85
C THR A 82 -19.49 -2.76 -6.54
N ALA A 83 -19.68 -4.03 -6.91
CA ALA A 83 -18.67 -4.75 -7.68
C ALA A 83 -18.31 -4.03 -9.00
N TYR A 84 -19.30 -3.37 -9.63
CA TYR A 84 -19.08 -2.59 -10.85
C TYR A 84 -18.25 -1.32 -10.61
N GLY A 85 -18.50 -0.60 -9.52
CA GLY A 85 -17.73 0.57 -9.13
C GLY A 85 -16.29 0.18 -8.77
N ILE A 86 -16.11 -0.88 -7.98
CA ILE A 86 -14.80 -1.43 -7.63
C ILE A 86 -14.02 -1.84 -8.88
N GLN A 87 -14.62 -2.62 -9.78
CA GLN A 87 -13.97 -3.07 -11.01
C GLN A 87 -13.51 -1.89 -11.90
N GLY A 88 -14.27 -0.79 -11.94
CA GLY A 88 -13.89 0.41 -12.69
C GLY A 88 -12.73 1.21 -12.08
N VAL A 89 -12.37 0.94 -10.82
CA VAL A 89 -11.30 1.62 -10.09
C VAL A 89 -10.09 0.72 -9.86
N GLU A 90 -10.26 -0.61 -9.93
CA GLU A 90 -9.22 -1.61 -9.71
C GLU A 90 -7.99 -1.43 -10.62
N GLU A 91 -8.17 -0.95 -11.86
CA GLU A 91 -7.04 -0.62 -12.76
C GLU A 91 -6.14 0.50 -12.22
N ARG A 92 -6.65 1.31 -11.28
CA ARG A 92 -5.96 2.47 -10.71
C ARG A 92 -5.18 2.11 -9.46
N GLY A 93 -5.46 0.97 -8.83
CA GLY A 93 -4.67 0.46 -7.72
C GLY A 93 -5.39 -0.56 -6.85
N VAL A 94 -4.83 -0.82 -5.67
CA VAL A 94 -5.28 -1.90 -4.79
C VAL A 94 -6.45 -1.42 -3.94
N ILE A 95 -7.59 -2.09 -4.07
CA ILE A 95 -8.81 -1.74 -3.32
C ILE A 95 -8.82 -2.46 -1.97
N PHE A 96 -9.19 -1.75 -0.91
CA PHE A 96 -9.28 -2.28 0.46
C PHE A 96 -10.68 -2.71 0.86
N VAL A 97 -11.70 -2.25 0.12
CA VAL A 97 -13.12 -2.52 0.41
C VAL A 97 -13.69 -3.61 -0.48
N GLU A 98 -14.54 -4.46 0.10
CA GLU A 98 -15.24 -5.50 -0.65
C GLU A 98 -16.58 -4.99 -1.22
N PRO A 99 -17.11 -5.62 -2.27
CA PRO A 99 -18.46 -5.33 -2.75
C PRO A 99 -19.51 -5.46 -1.64
N GLY A 100 -20.29 -4.41 -1.43
CA GLY A 100 -21.30 -4.35 -0.38
C GLY A 100 -20.88 -3.58 0.87
N THR A 101 -19.61 -3.19 0.99
CA THR A 101 -19.12 -2.35 2.10
C THR A 101 -19.79 -0.97 2.06
N GLU A 102 -20.29 -0.48 3.19
CA GLU A 102 -20.76 0.91 3.30
C GLU A 102 -19.56 1.85 3.38
N VAL A 103 -19.48 2.79 2.44
CA VAL A 103 -18.44 3.80 2.36
C VAL A 103 -19.04 5.19 2.57
N TYR A 104 -18.24 6.10 3.11
CA TYR A 104 -18.59 7.51 3.27
C TYR A 104 -17.70 8.40 2.40
N GLN A 105 -18.18 9.59 2.07
CA GLN A 105 -17.39 10.58 1.33
C GLN A 105 -16.09 10.92 2.08
N GLY A 106 -14.97 10.88 1.37
CA GLY A 106 -13.64 11.11 1.95
C GLY A 106 -12.99 9.87 2.55
N MET A 107 -13.69 8.72 2.61
CA MET A 107 -13.11 7.45 3.05
C MET A 107 -12.00 7.00 2.09
N ILE A 108 -10.86 6.56 2.63
CA ILE A 108 -9.81 5.90 1.84
C ILE A 108 -10.29 4.49 1.53
N VAL A 109 -10.47 4.21 0.24
CA VAL A 109 -11.00 2.93 -0.26
C VAL A 109 -9.93 2.07 -0.94
N GLY A 110 -8.71 2.59 -1.10
CA GLY A 110 -7.59 1.85 -1.68
C GLY A 110 -6.29 2.66 -1.78
N GLU A 111 -5.26 1.98 -2.25
CA GLU A 111 -3.95 2.52 -2.61
C GLU A 111 -3.90 2.81 -4.10
N HIS A 112 -3.40 3.98 -4.48
CA HIS A 112 -3.26 4.38 -5.88
C HIS A 112 -1.89 3.95 -6.42
N ASN A 113 -1.83 3.54 -7.69
CA ASN A 113 -0.57 3.14 -8.34
C ASN A 113 0.40 4.32 -8.62
N ARG A 114 0.04 5.54 -8.23
CA ARG A 114 0.83 6.76 -8.39
C ARG A 114 0.83 7.56 -7.10
N GLU A 115 1.76 8.49 -6.99
CA GLU A 115 1.99 9.29 -5.76
C GLU A 115 0.86 10.27 -5.43
N ASN A 116 0.08 10.69 -6.42
CA ASN A 116 -1.00 11.65 -6.21
C ASN A 116 -2.27 10.97 -5.70
N ASP A 117 -3.03 11.65 -4.86
CA ASP A 117 -4.34 11.16 -4.42
C ASP A 117 -5.37 11.27 -5.55
N LEU A 118 -6.32 10.33 -5.59
CA LEU A 118 -7.35 10.28 -6.62
C LEU A 118 -8.73 10.04 -6.00
N VAL A 119 -9.65 10.95 -6.31
CA VAL A 119 -11.06 10.81 -5.93
C VAL A 119 -11.76 9.87 -6.91
N VAL A 120 -12.44 8.85 -6.39
CA VAL A 120 -13.04 7.76 -7.16
C VAL A 120 -14.46 7.47 -6.69
N ASN A 121 -15.32 7.03 -7.61
CA ASN A 121 -16.67 6.60 -7.26
C ASN A 121 -16.73 5.06 -7.28
N VAL A 122 -16.78 4.46 -6.08
CA VAL A 122 -16.92 3.01 -5.86
C VAL A 122 -18.39 2.56 -5.71
N SER A 123 -19.32 3.49 -5.56
CA SER A 123 -20.77 3.24 -5.41
C SER A 123 -21.52 3.25 -6.74
N ARG A 124 -20.84 3.53 -7.84
CA ARG A 124 -21.43 3.60 -9.18
C ARG A 124 -22.16 2.31 -9.53
N MET A 125 -23.44 2.43 -9.89
CA MET A 125 -24.21 1.32 -10.43
C MET A 125 -24.05 1.21 -11.94
N LYS A 126 -24.21 -0.01 -12.47
CA LYS A 126 -24.20 -0.25 -13.91
C LYS A 126 -25.42 0.42 -14.54
N ASN A 127 -25.21 1.28 -15.54
CA ASN A 127 -26.32 1.88 -16.29
C ASN A 127 -27.07 0.79 -17.08
N ASN A 128 -28.33 0.54 -16.72
CA ASN A 128 -29.19 -0.47 -17.35
C ASN A 128 -29.37 -0.29 -18.87
N LYS A 129 -29.18 0.93 -19.41
CA LYS A 129 -29.22 1.19 -20.86
C LYS A 129 -28.19 0.35 -21.64
N GLN A 130 -26.99 0.12 -21.11
CA GLN A 130 -25.97 -0.73 -21.75
C GLN A 130 -26.40 -2.21 -21.79
N THR A 131 -27.10 -2.67 -20.75
CA THR A 131 -27.60 -4.05 -20.62
C THR A 131 -28.69 -4.35 -21.65
N TYR A 132 -29.58 -3.40 -21.94
CA TYR A 132 -30.58 -3.56 -23.00
C TYR A 132 -29.97 -3.61 -24.40
N VAL A 133 -28.91 -2.85 -24.67
CA VAL A 133 -28.21 -2.84 -25.98
C VAL A 133 -27.53 -4.19 -26.26
N GLN A 134 -26.85 -4.77 -25.26
CA GLN A 134 -26.22 -6.09 -25.40
C GLN A 134 -27.25 -7.22 -25.57
N ARG A 135 -28.34 -7.19 -24.80
CA ARG A 135 -29.44 -8.18 -24.93
C ARG A 135 -30.16 -8.09 -26.28
N ARG A 136 -30.30 -6.90 -26.87
CA ARG A 136 -30.91 -6.71 -28.20
C ARG A 136 -30.02 -7.20 -29.34
N LYS A 137 -28.68 -7.10 -29.22
CA LYS A 137 -27.76 -7.67 -30.22
C LYS A 137 -27.81 -9.20 -30.25
N ILE A 138 -27.87 -9.85 -29.08
CA ILE A 138 -27.95 -11.32 -28.98
C ILE A 138 -29.29 -11.85 -29.52
N LYS A 139 -30.41 -11.17 -29.25
CA LYS A 139 -31.73 -11.56 -29.79
C LYS A 139 -31.94 -11.30 -31.29
N ARG A 140 -31.05 -10.57 -31.95
CA ARG A 140 -31.09 -10.36 -33.43
C ARG A 140 -30.23 -11.35 -34.20
N LEU A 141 -29.45 -12.18 -33.50
CA LEU A 141 -28.54 -13.19 -34.07
C LEU A 141 -29.07 -14.62 -33.88
N ALA A 142 -30.28 -14.78 -33.33
CA ALA A 142 -31.03 -16.02 -33.23
C ALA A 142 -32.35 -15.85 -33.99
#